data_AF-A0A146FLU0-F1
#
_entry.id   AF-A0A146FLU0-F1
#
_cell.length_a   1.000
_cell.length_b   1.000
_cell.length_c   1.000
_cell.angle_alpha   90.00
_cell.angle_beta   90.00
_cell.angle_gamma   90.00
#
_symmetry.space_group_name_H-M   'P 1'
#
loop_
_entity.id
_entity.type
_entity.pdbx_description
1 polymer ?
#
loop_
_entity_poly.entity_id
_entity_poly.type
_entity_poly.pdbx_seq_one_letter_code
_entity_poly.pdbx_strand_id
1 'polypeptide(L)'
;MVLFQYFLEHQHFGPTSHPSEFEQARSNQLRSAKQVVQCLRSYHEAYGLRQIPRQMLEPTNSSLLVFLSALNEDDSKDAFVELCRFLVAFSKRFALAKEMLRNLENIVQSSRLTLPPEAVAVLDHRGQETSQWV
;
A
#
# COMPACT_ATOMS: atom_id res chain seq x y z
N MET A 1 12.21 5.92 -14.11
CA MET A 1 12.09 4.46 -13.90
C MET A 1 12.01 3.76 -15.25
N VAL A 2 13.15 3.39 -15.83
CA VAL A 2 13.19 2.80 -17.19
C VAL A 2 13.16 1.26 -17.13
N LEU A 3 13.60 0.67 -16.01
CA LEU A 3 13.66 -0.78 -15.82
C LEU A 3 12.28 -1.45 -15.75
N PHE A 4 11.28 -0.82 -15.13
CA PHE A 4 9.93 -1.39 -15.06
C PHE A 4 9.23 -1.39 -16.42
N GLN A 5 9.46 -0.33 -17.22
CA GLN A 5 8.94 -0.20 -18.58
C GLN A 5 9.64 -1.15 -19.54
N TYR A 6 10.97 -1.35 -19.39
CA TYR A 6 11.71 -2.38 -20.12
C TYR A 6 11.21 -3.80 -19.80
N PHE A 7 10.89 -4.08 -18.53
CA PHE A 7 10.35 -5.37 -18.11
C PHE A 7 8.93 -5.62 -18.66
N LEU A 8 8.12 -4.57 -18.76
CA LEU A 8 6.80 -4.61 -19.40
C LEU A 8 6.89 -4.77 -20.92
N GLU A 9 7.83 -4.10 -21.58
CA GLU A 9 8.00 -4.16 -23.04
C GLU A 9 8.63 -5.48 -23.51
N HIS A 10 9.44 -6.14 -22.67
CA HIS A 10 10.12 -7.39 -23.01
C HIS A 10 9.50 -8.66 -22.43
N GLN A 11 8.42 -8.57 -21.65
CA GLN A 11 7.60 -9.74 -21.36
C GLN A 11 6.64 -9.98 -22.54
N HIS A 12 7.03 -10.89 -23.42
CA HIS A 12 6.05 -11.68 -24.18
C HIS A 12 5.17 -12.43 -23.15
N PHE A 13 4.11 -11.79 -22.65
CA PHE A 13 2.95 -12.53 -22.18
C PHE A 13 2.38 -13.21 -23.42
N GLY A 14 2.85 -14.44 -23.66
CA GLY A 14 2.23 -15.31 -24.66
C GLY A 14 0.72 -15.38 -24.40
N PRO A 15 -0.09 -15.55 -25.46
CA PRO A 15 -1.53 -15.68 -25.29
C PRO A 15 -1.76 -16.88 -24.38
N THR A 16 -2.47 -16.64 -23.26
CA THR A 16 -2.85 -17.57 -22.17
C THR A 16 -1.84 -17.74 -21.02
N SER A 17 -1.83 -16.80 -20.07
CA SER A 17 -1.46 -17.12 -18.68
C SER A 17 -2.53 -18.06 -18.13
N HIS A 18 -2.14 -19.21 -17.58
CA HIS A 18 -3.11 -20.17 -17.05
C HIS A 18 -3.77 -19.57 -15.79
N PRO A 19 -5.08 -19.73 -15.54
CA PRO A 19 -5.75 -19.15 -14.36
C PRO A 19 -5.03 -19.45 -13.03
N SER A 20 -4.42 -20.64 -12.94
CA SER A 20 -3.61 -21.06 -11.80
C SER A 20 -2.35 -20.20 -11.56
N GLU A 21 -1.70 -19.71 -12.63
CA GLU A 21 -0.52 -18.84 -12.52
C GLU A 21 -0.90 -17.46 -12.00
N PHE A 22 -2.07 -16.94 -12.43
CA PHE A 22 -2.61 -15.68 -11.94
C PHE A 22 -2.96 -15.77 -10.45
N GLU A 23 -3.64 -16.83 -10.03
CA GLU A 23 -3.95 -17.08 -8.62
C GLU A 23 -2.68 -17.21 -7.77
N GLN A 24 -1.68 -17.93 -8.26
CA GLN A 24 -0.39 -18.07 -7.59
C GLN A 24 0.34 -16.73 -7.47
N ALA A 25 0.36 -15.92 -8.53
CA ALA A 25 0.94 -14.59 -8.51
C ALA A 25 0.23 -13.67 -7.50
N ARG A 26 -1.11 -13.67 -7.48
CA ARG A 26 -1.92 -12.92 -6.51
C ARG A 26 -1.64 -13.36 -5.07
N SER A 27 -1.57 -14.67 -4.83
CA SER A 27 -1.23 -15.23 -3.52
C SER A 27 0.17 -14.81 -3.06
N ASN A 28 1.16 -14.84 -3.96
CA ASN A 28 2.52 -14.40 -3.67
C ASN A 28 2.57 -12.89 -3.38
N GLN A 29 1.84 -12.07 -4.12
CA GLN A 29 1.74 -10.63 -3.86
C GLN A 29 1.15 -10.35 -2.48
N LEU A 30 0.04 -11.01 -2.12
CA LEU A 30 -0.57 -10.87 -0.80
C LEU A 30 0.37 -11.32 0.32
N ARG A 31 1.08 -12.44 0.14
CA ARG A 31 2.08 -12.91 1.11
C ARG A 31 3.19 -11.88 1.31
N SER A 32 3.75 -11.35 0.23
CA SER A 32 4.80 -10.33 0.30
C SER A 32 4.29 -9.04 0.94
N ALA A 33 3.07 -8.61 0.61
CA ALA A 33 2.44 -7.44 1.22
C ALA A 33 2.25 -7.61 2.74
N LYS A 34 1.83 -8.80 3.20
CA LYS A 34 1.76 -9.15 4.64
C LYS A 34 3.13 -9.04 5.31
N GLN A 35 4.21 -9.48 4.66
CA GLN A 35 5.57 -9.35 5.19
C GLN A 35 6.02 -7.89 5.32
N VAL A 36 5.64 -7.02 4.37
CA VAL A 36 5.91 -5.58 4.47
C VAL A 36 5.20 -4.97 5.68
N VAL A 37 3.93 -5.32 5.91
CA VAL A 37 3.18 -4.87 7.09
C VAL A 37 3.88 -5.28 8.38
N GLN A 38 4.28 -6.55 8.49
CA GLN A 38 5.02 -7.04 9.67
C GLN A 38 6.35 -6.30 9.87
N CYS A 39 7.09 -6.05 8.79
CA CYS A 39 8.33 -5.28 8.86
C CYS A 39 8.10 -3.86 9.37
N LEU A 40 7.08 -3.17 8.86
CA LEU A 40 6.71 -1.82 9.29
C LEU A 40 6.28 -1.78 10.77
N ARG A 41 5.52 -2.79 11.23
CA ARG A 41 5.17 -2.95 12.65
C ARG A 41 6.41 -3.06 13.53
N SER A 42 7.35 -3.93 13.18
CA SER A 42 8.59 -4.08 13.93
C SER A 42 9.40 -2.78 13.99
N TYR A 43 9.48 -2.03 12.88
CA TYR A 43 10.11 -0.71 12.88
C TYR A 43 9.37 0.29 13.77
N HIS A 44 8.03 0.28 13.72
CA HIS A 44 7.20 1.15 14.53
C HIS A 44 7.39 0.89 16.02
N GLU A 45 7.33 -0.38 16.43
CA GLU A 45 7.51 -0.81 17.82
C GLU A 45 8.90 -0.46 18.36
N ALA A 46 9.94 -0.61 17.54
CA ALA A 46 11.31 -0.37 17.97
C ALA A 46 11.71 1.12 17.97
N TYR A 47 11.21 1.93 17.04
CA TYR A 47 11.74 3.28 16.78
C TYR A 47 10.68 4.37 16.64
N GLY A 48 9.39 4.02 16.63
CA GLY A 48 8.30 4.94 16.41
C GLY A 48 8.07 5.28 14.93
N LEU A 49 6.87 5.78 14.63
CA LEU A 49 6.34 5.93 13.27
C LEU A 49 7.15 6.92 12.41
N ARG A 50 7.77 7.91 13.07
CA ARG A 50 8.57 8.97 12.43
C ARG A 50 9.98 8.52 12.02
N GLN A 51 10.46 7.38 12.51
CA GLN A 51 11.82 6.91 12.26
C GLN A 51 11.92 5.87 11.14
N ILE A 52 10.79 5.50 10.56
CA ILE A 52 10.77 4.51 9.48
C ILE A 52 11.53 5.06 8.26
N PRO A 53 12.47 4.27 7.70
CA PRO A 53 13.32 4.73 6.60
C PRO A 53 12.52 4.99 5.32
N ARG A 54 12.96 5.99 4.54
CA ARG A 54 12.32 6.38 3.27
C ARG A 54 12.22 5.22 2.27
N GLN A 55 13.15 4.27 2.33
CA GLN A 55 13.21 3.08 1.49
C GLN A 55 11.97 2.19 1.63
N MET A 56 11.24 2.29 2.75
CA MET A 56 10.00 1.56 2.96
C MET A 56 8.78 2.20 2.29
N LEU A 57 8.91 3.41 1.75
CA LEU A 57 7.79 4.16 1.17
C LEU A 57 7.20 3.47 -0.06
N GLU A 58 8.04 3.04 -1.01
CA GLU A 58 7.59 2.30 -2.19
C GLU A 58 6.98 0.93 -1.83
N PRO A 59 7.65 0.06 -1.02
CA PRO A 59 7.05 -1.18 -0.53
C PRO A 59 5.71 -0.99 0.18
N THR A 60 5.58 0.08 0.98
CA THR A 60 4.32 0.42 1.68
C THR A 60 3.22 0.70 0.66
N ASN A 61 3.48 1.57 -0.32
CA ASN A 61 2.50 1.94 -1.32
C ASN A 61 2.13 0.76 -2.24
N SER A 62 3.09 -0.04 -2.68
CA SER A 62 2.82 -1.24 -3.48
C SER A 62 1.96 -2.25 -2.71
N SER A 63 2.28 -2.49 -1.44
CA SER A 63 1.50 -3.39 -0.57
C SER A 63 0.08 -2.87 -0.33
N LEU A 64 -0.08 -1.55 -0.18
CA LEU A 64 -1.37 -0.90 -0.02
C LEU A 64 -2.29 -1.16 -1.23
N LEU A 65 -1.75 -1.04 -2.44
CA LEU A 65 -2.50 -1.30 -3.67
C LEU A 65 -2.86 -2.77 -3.84
N VAL A 66 -1.99 -3.69 -3.40
CA VAL A 66 -2.31 -5.13 -3.37
C VAL A 66 -3.52 -5.38 -2.46
N PHE A 67 -3.51 -4.86 -1.23
CA PHE A 67 -4.65 -5.05 -0.31
C PHE A 67 -5.91 -4.31 -0.74
N LEU A 68 -5.79 -3.16 -1.43
CA LEU A 68 -6.93 -2.48 -2.02
C LEU A 68 -7.70 -3.39 -2.99
N SER A 69 -6.98 -4.22 -3.75
CA SER A 69 -7.57 -5.20 -4.67
C SER A 69 -8.16 -6.44 -3.98
N ALA A 70 -7.96 -6.58 -2.67
CA ALA A 70 -8.32 -7.74 -1.87
C ALA A 70 -9.17 -7.40 -0.63
N LEU A 71 -9.81 -6.21 -0.58
CA LEU A 71 -10.57 -5.72 0.57
C LEU A 71 -11.74 -6.63 1.01
N ASN A 72 -12.20 -7.54 0.14
CA ASN A 72 -13.25 -8.50 0.48
C ASN A 72 -12.74 -9.64 1.38
N GLU A 73 -11.43 -9.80 1.53
CA GLU A 73 -10.81 -10.80 2.40
C GLU A 73 -10.58 -10.18 3.79
N ASP A 74 -11.04 -10.82 4.87
CA ASP A 74 -11.06 -10.20 6.20
C ASP A 74 -9.67 -9.78 6.72
N ASP A 75 -8.65 -10.63 6.55
CA ASP A 75 -7.26 -10.30 6.89
C ASP A 75 -6.70 -9.07 6.14
N SER A 76 -7.24 -8.77 4.96
CA SER A 76 -6.73 -7.72 4.08
C SER A 76 -7.19 -6.33 4.50
N LYS A 77 -8.32 -6.22 5.19
CA LYS A 77 -8.87 -4.93 5.65
C LYS A 77 -7.97 -4.29 6.71
N ASP A 78 -7.60 -5.04 7.73
CA ASP A 78 -6.76 -4.52 8.82
C ASP A 78 -5.37 -4.13 8.32
N ALA A 79 -4.78 -4.97 7.48
CA ALA A 79 -3.50 -4.70 6.83
C ALA A 79 -3.57 -3.43 5.95
N PHE A 80 -4.66 -3.26 5.19
CA PHE A 80 -4.88 -2.06 4.39
C PHE A 80 -4.97 -0.79 5.25
N VAL A 81 -5.81 -0.82 6.30
CA VAL A 81 -5.99 0.34 7.22
C VAL A 81 -4.66 0.72 7.85
N GLU A 82 -3.85 -0.26 8.24
CA GLU A 82 -2.54 0.00 8.82
C GLU A 82 -1.55 0.61 7.82
N LEU A 83 -1.50 0.12 6.58
CA LEU A 83 -0.68 0.73 5.54
C LEU A 83 -1.12 2.17 5.22
N CYS A 84 -2.42 2.48 5.30
CA CYS A 84 -2.90 3.86 5.24
C CYS A 84 -2.27 4.72 6.35
N ARG A 85 -2.17 4.21 7.59
CA ARG A 85 -1.54 4.95 8.71
C ARG A 85 -0.07 5.22 8.44
N PHE A 86 0.67 4.21 7.98
CA PHE A 86 2.07 4.38 7.61
C PHE A 86 2.25 5.39 6.48
N LEU A 87 1.44 5.31 5.42
CA LEU A 87 1.54 6.22 4.28
C LEU A 87 1.16 7.67 4.65
N VAL A 88 0.15 7.85 5.51
CA VAL A 88 -0.19 9.16 6.09
C VAL A 88 0.96 9.71 6.92
N ALA A 89 1.61 8.88 7.75
CA ALA A 89 2.79 9.31 8.51
C ALA A 89 3.97 9.67 7.60
N PHE A 90 4.23 8.89 6.54
CA PHE A 90 5.22 9.23 5.53
C PHE A 90 4.91 10.56 4.84
N SER A 91 3.63 10.85 4.58
CA SER A 91 3.20 12.09 3.93
C SER A 91 3.55 13.36 4.72
N LYS A 92 3.77 13.24 6.04
CA LYS A 92 4.25 14.34 6.89
C LYS A 92 5.71 14.69 6.61
N ARG A 93 6.50 13.74 6.10
CA ARG A 93 7.95 13.86 5.88
C ARG A 93 8.33 13.92 4.40
N PHE A 94 7.53 13.31 3.53
CA PHE A 94 7.89 13.07 2.13
C PHE A 94 6.77 13.51 1.19
N ALA A 95 7.08 14.43 0.26
CA ALA A 95 6.14 14.90 -0.76
C ALA A 95 5.61 13.76 -1.64
N LEU A 96 6.47 12.80 -1.99
CA LEU A 96 6.10 11.61 -2.76
C LEU A 96 4.97 10.80 -2.09
N ALA A 97 4.95 10.70 -0.75
CA ALA A 97 3.87 10.01 -0.06
C ALA A 97 2.53 10.78 -0.15
N LYS A 98 2.56 12.13 -0.23
CA LYS A 98 1.35 12.92 -0.50
C LYS A 98 0.81 12.64 -1.89
N GLU A 99 1.68 12.50 -2.89
CA GLU A 99 1.30 12.13 -4.25
C GLU A 99 0.71 10.72 -4.32
N MET A 100 1.32 9.77 -3.60
CA MET A 100 0.79 8.39 -3.50
C MET A 100 -0.60 8.34 -2.88
N LEU A 101 -0.87 9.13 -1.82
CA LEU A 101 -2.22 9.22 -1.24
C LEU A 101 -3.24 9.81 -2.23
N ARG A 102 -2.86 10.84 -3.00
CA ARG A 102 -3.74 11.38 -4.06
C ARG A 102 -4.01 10.34 -5.14
N ASN A 103 -3.00 9.55 -5.51
CA ASN A 103 -3.18 8.47 -6.48
C ASN A 103 -4.11 7.38 -5.95
N LEU A 104 -3.99 7.01 -4.66
CA LEU A 104 -4.92 6.10 -4.01
C LEU A 104 -6.37 6.63 -4.08
N GLU A 105 -6.59 7.89 -3.71
CA GLU A 105 -7.91 8.54 -3.79
C GLU A 105 -8.48 8.49 -5.22
N ASN A 106 -7.66 8.79 -6.23
CA ASN A 106 -8.06 8.71 -7.64
C ASN A 106 -8.43 7.28 -8.06
N ILE A 107 -7.68 6.26 -7.62
CA ILE A 107 -7.96 4.85 -7.91
C ILE A 107 -9.29 4.45 -7.28
N VAL A 108 -9.51 4.80 -6.02
CA VAL A 108 -10.74 4.48 -5.27
C VAL A 108 -11.96 5.11 -5.94
N GLN A 109 -11.86 6.39 -6.32
CA GLN A 109 -12.94 7.11 -6.99
C GLN A 109 -13.24 6.56 -8.39
N SER A 110 -12.21 6.37 -9.23
CA SER A 110 -12.38 5.87 -10.60
C SER A 110 -12.91 4.43 -10.63
N SER A 111 -12.51 3.61 -9.65
CA SER A 111 -12.92 2.20 -9.55
C SER A 111 -14.18 1.99 -8.72
N ARG A 112 -14.77 3.06 -8.17
CA ARG A 112 -15.96 3.04 -7.28
C ARG A 112 -15.81 2.07 -6.10
N LEU A 113 -14.59 1.95 -5.56
CA LEU A 113 -14.31 1.09 -4.43
C LEU A 113 -14.81 1.75 -3.14
N THR A 114 -15.38 0.95 -2.24
CA THR A 114 -15.73 1.40 -0.89
C THR A 114 -14.60 1.02 0.06
N LEU A 115 -14.03 2.01 0.73
CA LEU A 115 -12.98 1.78 1.72
C LEU A 115 -13.59 1.40 3.08
N PRO A 116 -12.86 0.63 3.90
CA PRO A 116 -13.21 0.44 5.31
C PRO A 116 -13.36 1.79 6.02
N PRO A 117 -14.36 1.98 6.91
CA PRO A 117 -14.57 3.24 7.63
C PRO A 117 -13.32 3.72 8.38
N GLU A 118 -12.55 2.79 8.95
CA GLU A 118 -11.30 3.06 9.66
C GLU A 118 -10.23 3.62 8.72
N ALA A 119 -10.16 3.16 7.48
CA ALA A 119 -9.25 3.70 6.49
C ALA A 119 -9.64 5.11 6.06
N VAL A 120 -10.95 5.36 5.87
CA VAL A 120 -11.48 6.71 5.56
C VAL A 120 -11.10 7.66 6.69
N ALA A 121 -11.35 7.28 7.94
CA ALA A 121 -10.97 8.07 9.10
C ALA A 121 -9.47 8.39 9.07
N VAL A 122 -8.59 7.40 8.88
CA VAL A 122 -7.13 7.64 8.81
C VAL A 122 -6.76 8.62 7.69
N LEU A 123 -7.34 8.47 6.50
CA LEU A 123 -7.04 9.31 5.34
C LEU A 123 -7.52 10.75 5.52
N ASP A 124 -8.64 10.98 6.17
CA ASP A 124 -9.15 12.34 6.44
C ASP A 124 -8.24 13.12 7.39
N HIS A 125 -7.55 12.43 8.31
CA HIS A 125 -6.60 13.07 9.24
C HIS A 125 -5.27 13.47 8.58
N ARG A 126 -5.04 13.15 7.30
CA ARG A 126 -3.78 13.49 6.59
C ARG A 126 -3.48 15.00 6.56
N GLY A 127 -4.50 15.84 6.68
CA GLY A 127 -4.37 17.31 6.71
C GLY A 127 -4.08 17.90 8.10
N GLN A 128 -4.26 17.16 9.18
CA GLN A 128 -4.07 17.68 10.55
C GLN A 128 -2.60 17.58 10.97
N GLU A 129 -2.01 18.65 11.50
CA GLU A 129 -0.62 18.67 12.04
C GLU A 129 -0.48 17.97 13.40
N THR A 130 -1.48 17.19 13.83
CA THR A 130 -1.55 16.66 15.18
C THR A 130 -0.40 15.71 15.46
N SER A 131 0.44 16.14 16.40
CA SER A 131 1.60 15.44 16.94
C SER A 131 1.25 14.26 17.86
N GLN A 132 -0.01 13.78 17.83
CA GLN A 132 -0.57 12.86 18.83
C GLN A 132 -0.84 11.43 18.34
N TRP A 133 -0.50 11.08 17.10
CA TRP A 133 -0.47 9.67 16.71
C TRP A 133 0.95 9.13 16.92
N VAL A 134 1.18 8.71 18.17
CA VAL A 134 2.25 7.80 18.62
C VAL A 134 1.55 6.58 19.19
#